data_AF-A0A171ABB7-F1
#
_entry.id   AF-A0A171ABB7-F1
#
_cell.length_a   1.000
_cell.length_b   1.000
_cell.length_c   1.000
_cell.angle_alpha   90.00
_cell.angle_beta   90.00
_cell.angle_gamma   90.00
#
_symmetry.space_group_name_H-M   'P 1'
#
loop_
_entity.id
_entity.type
_entity.pdbx_description
1 polymer ?
#
loop_
_entity_poly.entity_id
_entity_poly.type
_entity_poly.pdbx_seq_one_letter_code
_entity_poly.pdbx_strand_id
1 'polypeptide(L)' 'MNDNLYTLPVENIETTNFCGGPCTEGCVDVAAIPGAADAFVVRDSKPEGAGRELRFTAAELDDFALGWVKSRDLTA' A
#
# COMPACT_ATOMS: atom_id res chain seq x y z
N MET A 1 18.57 2.34 13.02
CA MET A 1 17.44 1.63 12.39
C MET A 1 17.73 1.79 10.91
N ASN A 2 17.91 0.68 10.19
CA ASN A 2 18.45 0.74 8.82
C ASN A 2 17.25 1.01 7.89
N ASP A 3 16.80 2.27 7.92
CA ASP A 3 15.42 2.71 7.66
C ASP A 3 15.06 2.83 6.19
N ASN A 4 15.81 2.18 5.30
CA ASN A 4 15.44 2.17 3.90
C ASN A 4 14.48 1.00 3.65
N LEU A 5 13.19 1.27 3.77
CA LEU A 5 12.15 0.28 3.46
C LEU A 5 12.32 -0.32 2.05
N TYR A 6 12.96 0.39 1.12
CA TYR A 6 13.23 -0.08 -0.25
C TYR A 6 14.26 -1.21 -0.36
N THR A 7 15.02 -1.51 0.70
CA THR A 7 15.97 -2.64 0.69
C THR A 7 15.34 -3.98 1.07
N LEU A 8 14.08 -3.97 1.52
CA LEU A 8 13.37 -5.19 1.96
C LEU A 8 12.79 -5.95 0.76
N PRO A 9 12.70 -7.29 0.81
CA PRO A 9 12.09 -8.07 -0.24
C PRO A 9 10.57 -7.87 -0.26
N VAL A 10 10.00 -7.74 -1.46
CA VAL A 10 8.54 -7.59 -1.68
C VAL A 10 8.06 -8.43 -2.87
N GLU A 11 8.92 -9.31 -3.39
CA GLU A 11 8.60 -10.19 -4.50
C GLU A 11 7.57 -11.25 -4.06
N ASN A 12 6.54 -11.45 -4.89
CA ASN A 12 5.49 -12.47 -4.69
C ASN A 12 4.73 -12.38 -3.36
N ILE A 13 4.69 -11.19 -2.74
CA ILE A 13 3.85 -10.98 -1.56
C ILE A 13 2.38 -11.06 -1.95
N GLU A 14 1.58 -11.63 -1.04
CA GLU A 14 0.14 -11.60 -1.16
C GLU A 14 -0.38 -10.22 -0.77
N THR A 15 -1.20 -9.64 -1.65
CA THR A 15 -1.74 -8.29 -1.49
C THR A 15 -3.24 -8.33 -1.26
N THR A 16 -3.74 -7.45 -0.39
CA THR A 16 -5.17 -7.14 -0.30
C THR A 16 -5.52 -6.05 -1.32
N ASN A 17 -6.57 -6.25 -2.11
CA ASN A 17 -7.01 -5.29 -3.12
C ASN A 17 -8.18 -4.44 -2.61
N PHE A 18 -8.08 -3.12 -2.81
CA PHE A 18 -9.17 -2.16 -2.63
C PHE A 18 -9.55 -1.57 -3.99
N CYS A 19 -10.67 -2.04 -4.53
CA CYS A 19 -11.11 -1.70 -5.89
C CYS A 19 -12.22 -0.65 -5.87
N GLY A 20 -12.10 0.39 -6.71
CA GLY A 20 -13.13 1.43 -6.87
C GLY A 20 -14.25 1.08 -7.86
N GLY A 21 -14.16 -0.09 -8.49
CA GLY A 21 -15.04 -0.55 -9.57
C GLY A 21 -14.78 -2.04 -9.86
N PRO A 22 -15.22 -2.56 -11.02
CA PRO A 22 -14.87 -3.91 -11.45
C PRO A 22 -13.36 -4.12 -11.40
N CYS A 23 -12.90 -5.33 -11.07
CA CYS A 23 -11.46 -5.63 -10.92
C CYS A 23 -10.62 -5.35 -12.18
N THR A 24 -11.25 -5.08 -13.33
CA THR A 24 -10.61 -4.69 -14.58
C THR A 24 -10.20 -3.22 -14.67
N GLU A 25 -10.80 -2.34 -13.86
CA GLU A 25 -10.49 -0.88 -13.87
C GLU A 25 -9.28 -0.52 -12.99
N GLY A 26 -8.83 -1.46 -12.16
CA GLY A 26 -7.67 -1.35 -11.28
C GLY A 26 -8.04 -1.16 -9.80
N CYS A 27 -7.17 -1.67 -8.94
CA CYS A 27 -7.30 -1.64 -7.50
C CYS A 27 -6.04 -1.04 -6.88
N VAL A 28 -6.16 -0.57 -5.64
CA VAL A 28 -5.00 -0.33 -4.79
C VAL A 28 -4.64 -1.64 -4.10
N ASP A 29 -3.44 -2.13 -4.33
CA ASP A 29 -2.90 -3.32 -3.68
C ASP A 29 -2.11 -2.88 -2.44
N VAL A 30 -2.37 -3.50 -1.30
CA VAL A 30 -1.68 -3.24 -0.03
C VAL A 30 -1.20 -4.55 0.58
N ALA A 31 0.03 -4.57 1.08
CA ALA A 31 0.59 -5.71 1.82
C ALA A 31 1.58 -5.25 2.89
N ALA A 32 1.73 -6.06 3.94
CA ALA A 32 2.83 -5.87 4.90
C ALA A 32 4.16 -6.33 4.27
N ILE A 33 5.24 -5.62 4.55
CA ILE A 33 6.59 -5.95 4.07
C ILE A 33 7.19 -7.04 4.97
N PRO A 34 7.56 -8.21 4.43
CA PRO A 34 8.21 -9.27 5.22
C PRO A 34 9.51 -8.79 5.89
N GLY A 35 9.70 -9.16 7.16
CA GLY A 35 10.92 -8.84 7.91
C GLY A 35 10.97 -7.43 8.50
N ALA A 36 9.93 -6.60 8.30
CA ALA A 36 9.74 -5.34 9.00
C ALA A 36 8.39 -5.36 9.73
N ALA A 37 8.44 -5.28 11.07
CA ALA A 37 7.27 -4.94 11.83
C ALA A 37 6.86 -3.51 11.42
N ASP A 38 5.58 -3.31 11.12
CA ASP A 38 5.00 -1.98 10.87
C ASP A 38 5.48 -1.29 9.59
N ALA A 39 5.69 -2.04 8.51
CA ALA A 39 5.93 -1.49 7.19
C ALA A 39 5.02 -2.12 6.13
N PHE A 40 4.59 -1.29 5.18
CA PHE A 40 3.62 -1.64 4.17
C PHE A 40 4.09 -1.21 2.79
N VAL A 41 3.61 -1.93 1.78
CA VAL A 41 3.82 -1.62 0.38
C VAL A 41 2.47 -1.40 -0.29
N VAL A 42 2.40 -0.37 -1.13
CA VAL A 42 1.19 0.07 -1.83
C VAL A 42 1.49 0.18 -3.33
N ARG A 43 0.61 -0.35 -4.18
CA ARG A 43 0.74 -0.20 -5.64
C ARG A 43 -0.60 -0.15 -6.37
N ASP A 44 -0.55 0.32 -7.62
CA ASP A 44 -1.66 0.14 -8.58
C ASP A 44 -1.60 -1.30 -9.10
N SER A 45 -2.73 -2.01 -9.07
CA SER A 45 -2.83 -3.41 -9.51
C SER A 45 -2.66 -3.59 -11.02
N LYS A 46 -2.65 -2.50 -11.80
CA LYS A 46 -2.44 -2.55 -13.26
C LYS A 46 -0.98 -2.87 -13.61
N PRO A 47 -0.71 -3.42 -14.81
CA PRO A 47 0.66 -3.72 -15.25
C PRO A 47 1.63 -2.53 -15.16
N GLU A 48 1.14 -1.29 -15.34
CA GLU A 48 1.94 -0.07 -15.25
C GLU A 48 2.43 0.23 -13.82
N GLY A 49 1.76 -0.30 -12.80
CA GLY A 49 2.12 -0.17 -11.39
C GLY A 49 3.15 -1.19 -10.90
N ALA A 50 3.39 -2.27 -11.66
CA ALA A 50 4.31 -3.33 -11.28
C ALA A 50 5.76 -2.83 -11.20
N GLY A 51 6.45 -3.14 -10.09
CA GLY A 51 7.83 -2.70 -9.85
C GLY A 51 7.97 -1.22 -9.49
N ARG A 52 6.85 -0.53 -9.25
CA ARG A 52 6.79 0.90 -8.84
C ARG A 52 6.11 1.08 -7.50
N GLU A 53 6.22 0.07 -6.65
CA GLU A 53 5.52 0.06 -5.38
C GLU A 53 6.08 1.10 -4.41
N LEU A 54 5.18 1.84 -3.76
CA LEU A 54 5.52 2.77 -2.70
C LEU A 54 5.61 2.02 -1.38
N ARG A 55 6.53 2.43 -0.50
CA ARG A 55 6.73 1.79 0.81
C ARG A 55 6.58 2.82 1.91
N PHE A 56 5.83 2.47 2.94
CA PHE A 56 5.49 3.34 4.06
C PHE A 56 5.62 2.60 5.38
N THR A 57 5.91 3.33 6.44
CA THR A 57 5.68 2.84 7.80
C THR A 57 4.19 2.78 8.10
N ALA A 58 3.79 2.00 9.12
CA ALA A 58 2.42 1.96 9.62
C ALA A 58 1.93 3.37 10.00
N ALA A 59 2.77 4.12 10.73
CA ALA A 59 2.43 5.47 11.19
C ALA A 59 2.14 6.43 10.03
N GLU A 60 2.93 6.39 8.96
CA GLU A 60 2.69 7.22 7.77
C GLU A 60 1.42 6.80 7.03
N LEU A 61 1.18 5.50 6.87
CA LEU A 61 0.03 5.01 6.12
C LEU A 61 -1.28 5.21 6.89
N ASP A 62 -1.27 5.08 8.22
CA ASP A 62 -2.41 5.33 9.10
C ASP A 62 -2.80 6.82 9.11
N ASP A 63 -1.81 7.71 9.23
CA ASP A 63 -2.04 9.16 9.16
C ASP A 63 -2.63 9.57 7.81
N PHE A 64 -2.08 9.03 6.71
CA PHE A 64 -2.64 9.21 5.37
C PHE A 64 -4.08 8.69 5.28
N ALA A 65 -4.36 7.48 5.76
CA ALA A 65 -5.68 6.87 5.63
C ALA A 65 -6.76 7.68 6.38
N LEU A 66 -6.48 8.04 7.64
CA LEU A 66 -7.38 8.87 8.45
C LEU A 66 -7.56 10.27 7.86
N GLY A 67 -6.46 10.90 7.42
CA GLY A 67 -6.48 12.20 6.77
C GLY A 67 -7.28 12.20 5.47
N TRP A 68 -7.10 11.17 4.64
CA TRP A 68 -7.80 11.00 3.37
C TRP A 68 -9.30 10.82 3.57
N VAL A 69 -9.70 9.89 4.45
CA VAL A 69 -11.12 9.65 4.80
C VAL A 69 -11.78 10.95 5.25
N LYS A 70 -11.15 11.67 6.17
CA LYS A 70 -11.65 12.96 6.67
C LYS A 70 -11.75 14.02 5.58
N SER A 71 -10.72 14.15 4.74
CA SER A 71 -10.68 15.17 3.68
C SER A 71 -11.77 15.02 2.61
N ARG A 72 -12.37 13.83 2.53
CA ARG A 72 -13.40 13.47 1.56
C ARG A 72 -14.77 13.23 2.18
N ASP A 73 -14.94 13.53 3.46
CA ASP A 73 -16.17 13.27 4.22
C ASP A 73 -16.65 11.81 4.10
N LEU A 74 -15.71 10.86 4.08
CA LEU A 74 -16.00 9.43 4.04
C LEU A 74 -16.18 8.85 5.46
N THR A 75 -16.85 7.71 5.56
CA THR A 75 -16.99 6.93 6.79
C THR A 75 -16.41 5.54 6.59
N ALA A 76 -15.64 5.04 7.56
CA ALA A 76 -15.07 3.71 7.59
C ALA A 76 -15.81 2.81 8.59
#